data_AF-A0A970EGL2-F1
#
_entry.id   AF-A0A970EGL2-F1
#
_cell.length_a   1.000
_cell.length_b   1.000
_cell.length_c   1.000
_cell.angle_alpha   90.00
_cell.angle_beta   90.00
_cell.angle_gamma   90.00
#
_symmetry.space_group_name_H-M   'P 1'
#
loop_
_entity.id
_entity.type
_entity.pdbx_description
1 polymer ?
#
loop_
_entity_poly.entity_id
_entity_poly.type
_entity_poly.pdbx_seq_one_letter_code
_entity_poly.pdbx_strand_id
1 'polypeptide(L)'
;MTIGEMTKFSTYAGYLYGRLNWFSFLPRWISEAVTSAQRCFEIMDEQNEIVDTKYPKASEIKGEVELKNITFGYKAYQAVVKDVSLKVKQGETIGIVGHSGAGKSTIINLLMRLYDVQRGSILIDGVDIRDYKLEDYKRHIGVVLQETFLFSGSIIDNIRYARPDATIDECIRAAKIANAHDFIVKFPNGYDTYVGENGYRLSGGERQRIAIARAILANPRILILDEATASVDTETENQIQQALARVTKDRTTFAIAHRLSTLKNADRIMVMDKGRLVELGTHEELMLKKGKYYKLVEAQQKMNALTNPFDQARHMGGRPHGGRPFRK
;
A
#
# COMPACT_ATOMS: atom_id res chain seq x y z
N MET A 1 -12.35 -73.99 34.65
CA MET A 1 -12.52 -73.02 33.55
C MET A 1 -12.58 -73.78 32.24
N THR A 2 -13.65 -73.57 31.47
CA THR A 2 -13.71 -74.05 30.09
C THR A 2 -12.90 -73.13 29.18
N ILE A 3 -12.44 -73.62 28.03
CA ILE A 3 -11.71 -72.81 27.04
C ILE A 3 -12.53 -71.56 26.65
N GLY A 4 -13.85 -71.71 26.51
CA GLY A 4 -14.75 -70.59 26.19
C GLY A 4 -14.86 -69.51 27.28
N GLU A 5 -14.73 -69.86 28.56
CA GLU A 5 -14.69 -68.89 29.66
C GLU A 5 -13.38 -68.09 29.67
N MET A 6 -12.25 -68.74 29.36
CA MET A 6 -10.95 -68.08 29.26
C MET A 6 -10.93 -67.10 28.08
N THR A 7 -11.47 -67.49 26.92
CA THR A 7 -11.60 -66.58 25.76
C THR A 7 -12.48 -65.37 26.10
N LYS A 8 -13.64 -65.57 26.75
CA LYS A 8 -14.51 -64.46 27.18
C LYS A 8 -13.80 -63.50 28.13
N PHE A 9 -13.07 -64.04 29.11
CA PHE A 9 -12.30 -63.24 30.07
C PHE A 9 -11.21 -62.43 29.37
N SER A 10 -10.41 -63.05 28.49
CA SER A 10 -9.37 -62.36 27.72
C SER A 10 -9.93 -61.28 26.80
N THR A 11 -11.07 -61.52 26.15
CA THR A 11 -11.75 -60.52 25.31
C THR A 11 -12.26 -59.33 26.13
N TYR A 12 -12.92 -59.58 27.27
CA TYR A 12 -13.41 -58.50 28.13
C TYR A 12 -12.28 -57.71 28.80
N ALA A 13 -11.22 -58.39 29.23
CA ALA A 13 -10.00 -57.73 29.71
C ALA A 13 -9.41 -56.84 28.61
N GLY A 14 -9.31 -57.34 27.37
CA GLY A 14 -8.84 -56.57 26.22
C GLY A 14 -9.68 -55.30 25.95
N TYR A 15 -11.01 -55.40 26.00
CA TYR A 15 -11.88 -54.23 25.88
C TYR A 15 -11.70 -53.23 27.01
N LEU A 16 -11.57 -53.70 28.25
CA LEU A 16 -11.34 -52.83 29.40
C LEU A 16 -9.98 -52.11 29.31
N TYR A 17 -8.90 -52.83 29.02
CA TYR A 17 -7.57 -52.26 28.84
C TYR A 17 -7.51 -51.28 27.67
N GLY A 18 -8.17 -51.59 26.55
CA GLY A 18 -8.28 -50.66 25.41
C GLY A 18 -8.96 -49.34 25.78
N ARG A 19 -10.06 -49.40 26.55
CA ARG A 19 -10.76 -48.20 27.03
C ARG A 19 -9.95 -47.42 28.06
N LEU A 20 -9.31 -48.09 29.02
CA LEU A 20 -8.44 -47.47 30.01
C LEU A 20 -7.23 -46.78 29.36
N ASN A 21 -6.64 -47.39 28.32
CA ASN A 21 -5.61 -46.75 27.54
C ASN A 21 -6.13 -45.51 26.80
N TRP A 22 -7.36 -45.52 26.27
CA TRP A 22 -7.97 -44.31 25.69
C TRP A 22 -8.16 -43.18 26.72
N PHE A 23 -8.55 -43.51 27.96
CA PHE A 23 -8.63 -42.54 29.06
C PHE A 23 -7.28 -41.87 29.37
N SER A 24 -6.15 -42.56 29.14
CA SER A 24 -4.81 -41.97 29.33
C SER A 24 -4.50 -40.81 28.37
N PHE A 25 -5.20 -40.74 27.22
CA PHE A 25 -5.04 -39.66 26.24
C PHE A 25 -6.01 -38.50 26.45
N LEU A 26 -7.10 -38.70 27.20
CA LEU A 26 -8.12 -37.66 27.44
C LEU A 26 -7.56 -36.38 28.09
N PRO A 27 -6.69 -36.45 29.13
CA PRO A 27 -6.15 -35.23 29.72
C PRO A 27 -5.35 -34.39 28.72
N ARG A 28 -4.59 -35.04 27.82
CA ARG A 28 -3.84 -34.36 26.77
C ARG A 28 -4.78 -33.67 25.78
N TRP A 29 -5.80 -34.39 25.30
CA TRP A 29 -6.77 -33.85 24.35
C TRP A 29 -7.57 -32.67 24.94
N ILE A 30 -8.00 -32.78 26.20
CA ILE A 30 -8.69 -31.68 26.91
C ILE A 30 -7.77 -30.48 27.05
N SER A 31 -6.51 -30.68 27.43
CA SER A 31 -5.53 -29.58 27.55
C SER A 31 -5.30 -28.87 26.20
N GLU A 32 -5.14 -29.62 25.12
CA GLU A 32 -5.01 -29.09 23.76
C GLU A 32 -6.26 -28.33 23.30
N ALA A 33 -7.44 -28.87 23.60
CA ALA A 33 -8.72 -28.24 23.30
C ALA A 33 -8.89 -26.93 24.08
N VAL A 34 -8.59 -26.91 25.38
CA VAL A 34 -8.66 -25.71 26.22
C VAL A 34 -7.68 -24.65 25.73
N THR A 35 -6.43 -25.03 25.42
CA THR A 35 -5.42 -24.09 24.89
C THR A 35 -5.83 -23.50 23.54
N SER A 36 -6.47 -24.31 22.68
CA SER A 36 -6.97 -23.85 21.38
C SER A 36 -8.20 -22.96 21.53
N ALA A 37 -9.11 -23.30 22.44
CA ALA A 37 -10.25 -22.47 22.77
C ALA A 37 -9.82 -21.11 23.35
N GLN A 38 -8.83 -21.10 24.25
CA GLN A 38 -8.30 -19.85 24.81
C GLN A 38 -7.77 -18.91 23.72
N ARG A 39 -6.99 -19.42 22.76
CA ARG A 39 -6.51 -18.61 21.62
C ARG A 39 -7.65 -18.09 20.74
N CYS A 40 -8.74 -18.84 20.59
CA CYS A 40 -9.92 -18.36 19.86
C CYS A 40 -10.61 -17.23 20.63
N PHE A 41 -10.78 -17.38 21.95
CA PHE A 41 -11.37 -16.35 22.80
C PHE A 41 -10.52 -15.09 22.86
N GLU A 42 -9.19 -15.21 22.92
CA GLU A 42 -8.27 -14.06 22.85
C GLU A 42 -8.50 -13.21 21.59
N ILE A 43 -8.75 -13.84 20.43
CA ILE A 43 -9.04 -13.12 19.18
C ILE A 43 -10.47 -12.54 19.18
N MET A 44 -11.44 -13.28 19.73
CA MET A 44 -12.84 -12.85 19.75
C MET A 44 -13.10 -11.70 20.73
N ASP A 45 -12.36 -11.66 21.84
CA ASP A 45 -12.50 -10.66 22.91
C ASP A 45 -11.63 -9.42 22.67
N GLU A 46 -10.77 -9.44 21.65
CA GLU A 46 -9.94 -8.30 21.25
C GLU A 46 -10.85 -7.10 20.88
N GLN A 47 -10.62 -5.96 21.52
CA GLN A 47 -11.40 -4.76 21.26
C GLN A 47 -10.84 -4.01 20.05
N ASN A 48 -11.71 -3.63 19.13
CA ASN A 48 -11.32 -2.78 18.01
C ASN A 48 -10.85 -1.41 18.51
N GLU A 49 -9.59 -1.05 18.21
CA GLU A 49 -9.05 0.27 18.56
C GLU A 49 -9.78 1.42 17.84
N ILE A 50 -10.28 1.16 16.63
CA ILE A 50 -10.98 2.14 15.80
C ILE A 50 -12.46 1.81 15.81
N VAL A 51 -13.23 2.67 16.47
CA VAL A 51 -14.68 2.59 16.54
C VAL A 51 -15.31 3.80 15.88
N ASP A 52 -16.47 3.58 15.25
CA ASP A 52 -17.28 4.67 14.75
C ASP A 52 -17.80 5.52 15.91
N THR A 53 -17.87 6.83 15.69
CA THR A 53 -18.55 7.72 16.63
C THR A 53 -20.05 7.38 16.67
N LYS A 54 -20.70 7.62 17.82
CA LYS A 54 -22.14 7.35 18.01
C LYS A 54 -23.03 8.19 17.07
N TYR A 55 -22.54 9.35 16.62
CA TYR A 55 -23.27 10.29 15.78
C TYR A 55 -22.39 10.72 14.60
N PRO A 56 -22.24 9.87 13.57
CA PRO A 56 -21.38 10.19 12.44
C PRO A 56 -21.94 11.37 11.66
N LYS A 57 -21.07 12.27 11.26
CA LYS A 57 -21.44 13.37 10.36
C LYS A 57 -21.57 12.82 8.94
N ALA A 58 -22.76 12.99 8.36
CA ALA A 58 -22.93 12.84 6.92
C ALA A 58 -22.39 14.11 6.26
N SER A 59 -21.17 14.05 5.73
CA SER A 59 -20.62 15.13 4.92
C SER A 59 -20.15 14.55 3.59
N GLU A 60 -20.56 15.21 2.51
CA GLU A 60 -19.97 14.96 1.20
C GLU A 60 -18.52 15.42 1.25
N ILE A 61 -17.58 14.51 0.94
CA ILE A 61 -16.16 14.82 0.90
C ILE A 61 -15.85 15.50 -0.43
N LYS A 62 -15.33 16.72 -0.36
CA LYS A 62 -14.80 17.48 -1.50
C LYS A 62 -13.32 17.20 -1.70
N GLY A 63 -12.58 17.04 -0.60
CA GLY A 63 -11.19 16.58 -0.61
C GLY A 63 -10.16 17.59 -0.07
N GLU A 64 -10.57 18.64 0.64
CA GLU A 64 -9.62 19.46 1.41
C GLU A 64 -9.10 18.65 2.60
N VAL A 65 -7.79 18.60 2.81
CA VAL A 65 -7.15 17.82 3.89
C VAL A 65 -6.32 18.75 4.77
N GLU A 66 -6.52 18.69 6.08
CA GLU A 66 -5.77 19.48 7.05
C GLU A 66 -5.24 18.60 8.19
N LEU A 67 -3.91 18.52 8.30
CA LEU A 67 -3.20 17.95 9.44
C LEU A 67 -2.95 19.09 10.45
N LYS A 68 -3.49 18.97 11.67
CA LYS A 68 -3.29 19.95 12.75
C LYS A 68 -2.45 19.35 13.87
N ASN A 69 -1.17 19.75 13.93
CA ASN A 69 -0.22 19.41 15.00
C ASN A 69 -0.23 17.92 15.36
N ILE A 70 -0.26 17.05 14.33
CA ILE A 70 -0.44 15.63 14.55
C ILE A 70 0.82 15.02 15.14
N THR A 71 0.63 14.18 16.17
CA THR A 71 1.68 13.35 16.76
C THR A 71 1.16 11.93 16.90
N PHE A 72 2.00 10.96 16.53
CA PHE A 72 1.65 9.55 16.55
C PHE A 72 2.88 8.66 16.64
N GLY A 73 2.74 7.53 17.34
CA GLY A 73 3.68 6.42 17.33
C GLY A 73 2.98 5.10 17.58
N TYR A 74 3.40 4.03 16.88
CA TYR A 74 2.86 2.67 17.05
C TYR A 74 3.01 2.12 18.47
N LYS A 75 3.98 2.64 19.21
CA LYS A 75 4.13 2.41 20.64
C LYS A 75 4.01 3.75 21.35
N ALA A 76 3.29 3.80 22.46
CA ALA A 76 3.02 5.03 23.19
C ALA A 76 4.29 5.83 23.55
N TYR A 77 5.40 5.14 23.78
CA TYR A 77 6.69 5.75 24.16
C TYR A 77 7.58 6.16 22.97
N GLN A 78 7.17 5.88 21.73
CA GLN A 78 8.01 6.08 20.54
C GLN A 78 7.25 6.82 19.43
N ALA A 79 7.22 8.14 19.52
CA ALA A 79 6.62 8.98 18.49
C ALA A 79 7.39 8.88 17.16
N VAL A 80 6.67 8.52 16.09
CA VAL A 80 7.15 8.40 14.72
C VAL A 80 6.85 9.67 13.93
N VAL A 81 5.65 10.24 14.08
CA VAL A 81 5.24 11.54 13.53
C VAL A 81 5.13 12.52 14.70
N LYS A 82 5.68 13.73 14.54
CA LYS A 82 5.86 14.71 15.62
C LYS A 82 5.46 16.11 15.14
N ASP A 83 4.42 16.66 15.75
CA ASP A 83 3.94 18.04 15.53
C ASP A 83 3.80 18.44 14.04
N VAL A 84 3.33 17.51 13.20
CA VAL A 84 3.19 17.78 11.76
C VAL A 84 1.91 18.57 11.50
N SER A 85 2.04 19.68 10.77
CA SER A 85 0.90 20.47 10.31
C SER A 85 1.01 20.74 8.82
N LEU A 86 -0.08 20.52 8.09
CA LEU A 86 -0.13 20.68 6.63
C LEU A 86 -1.57 20.94 6.22
N LYS A 87 -1.77 21.92 5.34
CA LYS A 87 -3.05 22.17 4.69
C LYS A 87 -2.92 21.93 3.18
N VAL A 88 -3.81 21.08 2.67
CA VAL A 88 -3.88 20.64 1.28
C VAL A 88 -5.25 21.00 0.73
N LYS A 89 -5.27 21.75 -0.37
CA LYS A 89 -6.46 22.18 -1.07
C LYS A 89 -7.06 21.01 -1.85
N GLN A 90 -8.36 21.12 -2.13
CA GLN A 90 -9.02 20.19 -3.03
C GLN A 90 -8.30 20.12 -4.39
N GLY A 91 -8.01 18.90 -4.86
CA GLY A 91 -7.37 18.66 -6.16
C GLY A 91 -5.85 18.87 -6.18
N GLU A 92 -5.25 19.27 -5.05
CA GLU A 92 -3.80 19.49 -4.93
C GLU A 92 -3.05 18.15 -4.81
N THR A 93 -1.93 18.04 -5.51
CA THR A 93 -1.01 16.90 -5.45
C THR A 93 0.18 17.21 -4.56
N ILE A 94 0.31 16.46 -3.46
CA ILE A 94 1.40 16.55 -2.50
C ILE A 94 2.36 15.38 -2.67
N GLY A 95 3.60 15.68 -3.02
CA GLY A 95 4.70 14.70 -3.00
C GLY A 95 5.30 14.58 -1.60
N ILE A 96 5.39 13.38 -1.04
CA ILE A 96 5.98 13.14 0.28
C ILE A 96 7.37 12.51 0.11
N VAL A 97 8.41 13.16 0.65
CA VAL A 97 9.80 12.68 0.57
C VAL A 97 10.51 12.73 1.90
N GLY A 98 11.58 11.95 1.99
CA GLY A 98 12.40 11.83 3.20
C GLY A 98 13.11 10.50 3.23
N HIS A 99 14.09 10.36 4.12
CA HIS A 99 14.80 9.10 4.33
C HIS A 99 13.85 7.97 4.79
N SER A 100 14.32 6.73 4.71
CA SER A 100 13.61 5.61 5.33
C SER A 100 13.44 5.88 6.83
N GLY A 101 12.27 5.55 7.39
CA GLY A 101 11.94 5.84 8.79
C GLY A 101 11.57 7.29 9.10
N ALA A 102 11.47 8.18 8.11
CA ALA A 102 11.07 9.58 8.34
C ALA A 102 9.59 9.78 8.71
N GLY A 103 8.74 8.74 8.64
CA GLY A 103 7.31 8.79 8.97
C GLY A 103 6.35 8.93 7.78
N LYS A 104 6.84 8.79 6.53
CA LYS A 104 6.03 8.93 5.30
C LYS A 104 4.82 7.97 5.26
N SER A 105 5.08 6.67 5.36
CA SER A 105 4.03 5.64 5.36
C SER A 105 3.11 5.76 6.57
N THR A 106 3.61 6.28 7.70
CA THR A 106 2.79 6.55 8.88
C THR A 106 1.78 7.66 8.63
N ILE A 107 2.15 8.75 7.92
CA ILE A 107 1.18 9.78 7.51
C ILE A 107 0.08 9.18 6.64
N ILE A 108 0.45 8.32 5.69
CA ILE A 108 -0.50 7.60 4.84
C ILE A 108 -1.43 6.70 5.65
N ASN A 109 -0.92 5.92 6.60
CA ASN A 109 -1.73 5.07 7.47
C ASN A 109 -2.72 5.87 8.32
N LEU A 110 -2.32 7.05 8.80
CA LEU A 110 -3.19 7.96 9.55
C LEU A 110 -4.27 8.58 8.66
N LEU A 111 -3.91 8.98 7.43
CA LEU A 111 -4.89 9.46 6.44
C LEU A 111 -5.90 8.36 6.08
N MET A 112 -5.47 7.11 5.94
CA MET A 112 -6.38 5.97 5.71
C MET A 112 -7.21 5.59 6.95
N ARG A 113 -6.98 6.26 8.09
CA ARG A 113 -7.55 5.92 9.40
C ARG A 113 -7.38 4.43 9.72
N LEU A 114 -6.16 3.92 9.47
CA LEU A 114 -5.71 2.63 10.00
C LEU A 114 -5.25 2.75 11.45
N TYR A 115 -4.96 3.97 11.89
CA TYR A 115 -4.69 4.36 13.27
C TYR A 115 -5.26 5.76 13.50
N ASP A 116 -5.67 6.05 14.73
CA ASP A 116 -6.00 7.41 15.14
C ASP A 116 -4.77 8.14 15.70
N VAL A 117 -4.75 9.47 15.53
CA VAL A 117 -3.68 10.31 16.06
C VAL A 117 -3.70 10.34 17.60
N GLN A 118 -2.53 10.33 18.24
CA GLN A 118 -2.41 10.43 19.70
C GLN A 118 -2.58 11.88 20.18
N ARG A 119 -2.17 12.84 19.35
CA ARG A 119 -2.38 14.28 19.59
C ARG A 119 -2.64 14.98 18.27
N GLY A 120 -3.44 16.04 18.32
CA GLY A 120 -3.85 16.80 17.15
C GLY A 120 -5.12 16.24 16.50
N SER A 121 -5.35 16.62 15.25
CA SER A 121 -6.50 16.16 14.47
C SER A 121 -6.16 16.12 12.99
N ILE A 122 -6.78 15.19 12.27
CA ILE A 122 -6.80 15.17 10.80
C ILE A 122 -8.21 15.57 10.40
N LEU A 123 -8.35 16.66 9.65
CA LEU A 123 -9.63 17.19 9.20
C LEU A 123 -9.76 16.99 7.69
N ILE A 124 -10.94 16.56 7.26
CA ILE A 124 -11.37 16.53 5.86
C ILE A 124 -12.53 17.47 5.71
N ASP A 125 -12.37 18.48 4.86
CA ASP A 125 -13.35 19.56 4.64
C ASP A 125 -13.81 20.22 5.95
N GLY A 126 -12.88 20.34 6.92
CA GLY A 126 -13.11 20.93 8.24
C GLY A 126 -13.69 19.99 9.31
N VAL A 127 -14.00 18.74 8.97
CA VAL A 127 -14.53 17.73 9.90
C VAL A 127 -13.44 16.73 10.27
N ASP A 128 -13.31 16.38 11.54
CA ASP A 128 -12.33 15.38 11.99
C ASP A 128 -12.63 14.00 11.40
N ILE A 129 -11.62 13.28 10.91
CA ILE A 129 -11.78 11.93 10.35
C ILE A 129 -12.43 10.95 11.33
N ARG A 130 -12.31 11.21 12.64
CA ARG A 130 -12.93 10.43 13.72
C ARG A 130 -14.45 10.61 13.83
N ASP A 131 -14.97 11.72 13.30
CA ASP A 131 -16.41 12.02 13.28
C ASP A 131 -17.15 11.39 12.09
N TYR A 132 -16.43 10.79 11.14
CA TYR A 132 -17.04 10.09 10.00
C TYR A 132 -17.32 8.63 10.33
N LYS A 133 -18.36 8.07 9.70
CA LYS A 133 -18.53 6.62 9.60
C LYS A 133 -17.39 6.04 8.76
N LEU A 134 -16.68 5.05 9.29
CA LEU A 134 -15.45 4.53 8.70
C LEU A 134 -15.65 3.99 7.30
N GLU A 135 -16.76 3.28 7.05
CA GLU A 135 -17.10 2.74 5.72
C GLU A 135 -17.26 3.87 4.68
N ASP A 136 -17.98 4.93 5.03
CA ASP A 136 -18.24 6.05 4.13
C ASP A 136 -16.97 6.86 3.90
N TYR A 137 -16.16 7.04 4.94
CA TYR A 137 -14.84 7.67 4.82
C TYR A 137 -13.93 6.90 3.86
N LYS A 138 -13.81 5.58 4.04
CA LYS A 138 -12.94 4.72 3.22
C LYS A 138 -13.35 4.68 1.75
N ARG A 139 -14.64 4.82 1.42
CA ARG A 139 -15.10 4.92 0.02
C ARG A 139 -14.51 6.11 -0.74
N HIS A 140 -14.14 7.18 -0.02
CA HIS A 140 -13.56 8.38 -0.62
C HIS A 140 -12.03 8.34 -0.69
N ILE A 141 -11.40 7.26 -0.21
CA ILE A 141 -9.95 7.07 -0.23
C ILE A 141 -9.60 5.95 -1.21
N GLY A 142 -8.80 6.26 -2.22
CA GLY A 142 -8.21 5.26 -3.10
C GLY A 142 -6.73 5.11 -2.81
N VAL A 143 -6.24 3.88 -2.92
CA VAL A 143 -4.84 3.57 -2.66
C VAL A 143 -4.31 2.75 -3.83
N VAL A 144 -3.20 3.21 -4.41
CA VAL A 144 -2.43 2.45 -5.40
C VAL A 144 -1.06 2.19 -4.78
N LEU A 145 -0.89 0.96 -4.30
CA LEU A 145 0.35 0.50 -3.69
C LEU A 145 1.36 0.06 -4.73
N GLN A 146 2.65 0.10 -4.35
CA GLN A 146 3.76 -0.41 -5.15
C GLN A 146 3.58 -1.89 -5.50
N GLU A 147 3.34 -2.72 -4.49
CA GLU A 147 3.03 -4.13 -4.67
C GLU A 147 1.52 -4.30 -4.78
N THR A 148 1.05 -4.63 -5.98
CA THR A 148 -0.37 -4.77 -6.26
C THR A 148 -0.83 -6.18 -5.98
N PHE A 149 -1.78 -6.28 -5.05
CA PHE A 149 -2.44 -7.54 -4.70
C PHE A 149 -3.66 -7.76 -5.58
N LEU A 150 -3.74 -8.91 -6.26
CA LEU A 150 -4.93 -9.36 -6.96
C LEU A 150 -5.56 -10.54 -6.23
N PHE A 151 -6.89 -10.49 -6.09
CA PHE A 151 -7.67 -11.55 -5.49
C PHE A 151 -7.80 -12.71 -6.48
N SER A 152 -7.92 -13.92 -5.92
CA SER A 152 -8.28 -15.11 -6.70
C SER A 152 -9.67 -14.91 -7.31
N GLY A 153 -9.76 -14.91 -8.63
CA GLY A 153 -10.97 -14.55 -9.38
C GLY A 153 -10.66 -14.14 -10.82
N SER A 154 -11.65 -13.61 -11.53
CA SER A 154 -11.46 -13.06 -12.87
C SER A 154 -10.84 -11.66 -12.86
N ILE A 155 -10.34 -11.19 -14.00
CA ILE A 155 -9.87 -9.80 -14.14
C ILE A 155 -11.02 -8.82 -13.85
N ILE A 156 -12.23 -9.10 -14.32
CA ILE A 156 -13.37 -8.22 -14.07
C ILE A 156 -13.75 -8.16 -12.60
N ASP A 157 -13.74 -9.28 -11.87
CA ASP A 157 -14.01 -9.30 -10.43
C ASP A 157 -12.98 -8.48 -9.67
N ASN A 158 -11.72 -8.59 -10.08
CA ASN A 158 -10.65 -7.80 -9.52
C ASN A 158 -10.89 -6.30 -9.75
N ILE A 159 -11.28 -5.86 -10.95
CA ILE A 159 -11.59 -4.44 -11.22
C ILE A 159 -12.81 -3.99 -10.39
N ARG A 160 -13.86 -4.82 -10.36
CA ARG A 160 -15.14 -4.56 -9.70
C ARG A 160 -15.08 -4.61 -8.18
N TYR A 161 -14.01 -5.15 -7.61
CA TYR A 161 -13.77 -5.19 -6.17
C TYR A 161 -13.93 -3.83 -5.48
N ALA A 162 -13.52 -2.76 -6.17
CA ALA A 162 -13.64 -1.39 -5.67
C ALA A 162 -15.10 -0.90 -5.54
N ARG A 163 -15.99 -1.42 -6.38
CA ARG A 163 -17.41 -1.04 -6.44
C ARG A 163 -18.23 -2.23 -6.96
N PRO A 164 -18.69 -3.14 -6.07
CA PRO A 164 -19.31 -4.41 -6.45
C PRO A 164 -20.59 -4.28 -7.30
N ASP A 165 -21.26 -3.15 -7.22
CA ASP A 165 -22.45 -2.77 -7.99
C ASP A 165 -22.15 -2.19 -9.38
N ALA A 166 -20.87 -2.01 -9.74
CA ALA A 166 -20.50 -1.47 -11.04
C ALA A 166 -20.89 -2.41 -12.20
N THR A 167 -21.36 -1.80 -13.29
CA THR A 167 -21.67 -2.48 -14.54
C THR A 167 -20.40 -2.92 -15.29
N ILE A 168 -20.54 -3.89 -16.20
CA ILE A 168 -19.42 -4.35 -17.04
C ILE A 168 -18.84 -3.19 -17.87
N ASP A 169 -19.70 -2.33 -18.43
CA ASP A 169 -19.27 -1.17 -19.21
C ASP A 169 -18.42 -0.19 -18.39
N GLU A 170 -18.76 0.01 -17.11
CA GLU A 170 -17.96 0.83 -16.21
C GLU A 170 -16.59 0.22 -15.95
N CYS A 171 -16.52 -1.09 -15.72
CA CYS A 171 -15.26 -1.82 -15.59
C CYS A 171 -14.40 -1.69 -16.87
N ILE A 172 -15.00 -1.81 -18.06
CA ILE A 172 -14.31 -1.65 -19.33
C ILE A 172 -13.80 -0.21 -19.50
N ARG A 173 -14.63 0.80 -19.17
CA ARG A 173 -14.21 2.21 -19.21
C ARG A 173 -13.03 2.47 -18.27
N ALA A 174 -13.09 1.98 -17.04
CA ALA A 174 -12.01 2.11 -16.08
C ALA A 174 -10.72 1.43 -16.58
N ALA A 175 -10.83 0.24 -17.15
CA ALA A 175 -9.71 -0.47 -17.76
C ALA A 175 -9.10 0.28 -18.96
N LYS A 176 -9.92 0.92 -19.80
CA LYS A 176 -9.42 1.76 -20.91
C LYS A 176 -8.63 2.97 -20.40
N ILE A 177 -9.17 3.69 -19.41
CA ILE A 177 -8.48 4.85 -18.80
C ILE A 177 -7.15 4.40 -18.16
N ALA A 178 -7.12 3.20 -17.60
CA ALA A 178 -5.92 2.60 -17.01
C ALA A 178 -4.91 2.01 -18.00
N ASN A 179 -5.15 2.11 -19.32
CA ASN A 179 -4.37 1.41 -20.36
C ASN A 179 -4.35 -0.13 -20.17
N ALA A 180 -5.35 -0.70 -19.50
CA ALA A 180 -5.43 -2.14 -19.23
C ALA A 180 -6.22 -2.91 -20.29
N HIS A 181 -7.17 -2.25 -20.96
CA HIS A 181 -8.08 -2.89 -21.90
C HIS A 181 -7.37 -3.71 -22.99
N ASP A 182 -6.33 -3.13 -23.62
CA ASP A 182 -5.70 -3.69 -24.81
C ASP A 182 -4.95 -5.00 -24.54
N PHE A 183 -4.44 -5.21 -23.32
CA PHE A 183 -3.85 -6.50 -22.96
C PHE A 183 -4.91 -7.48 -22.44
N ILE A 184 -5.94 -6.99 -21.75
CA ILE A 184 -7.02 -7.84 -21.23
C ILE A 184 -7.72 -8.56 -22.38
N VAL A 185 -8.05 -7.86 -23.47
CA VAL A 185 -8.75 -8.46 -24.63
C VAL A 185 -7.89 -9.44 -25.44
N LYS A 186 -6.57 -9.48 -25.21
CA LYS A 186 -5.67 -10.45 -25.85
C LYS A 186 -5.67 -11.81 -25.15
N PHE A 187 -6.15 -11.90 -23.92
CA PHE A 187 -6.34 -13.20 -23.27
C PHE A 187 -7.48 -13.99 -23.93
N PRO A 188 -7.40 -15.33 -23.97
CA PRO A 188 -8.45 -16.17 -24.57
C PRO A 188 -9.86 -15.91 -24.01
N ASN A 189 -9.94 -15.59 -22.71
CA ASN A 189 -11.20 -15.33 -22.02
C ASN A 189 -11.43 -13.84 -21.73
N GLY A 190 -10.62 -12.94 -22.29
CA GLY A 190 -10.76 -11.50 -22.09
C GLY A 190 -10.84 -11.11 -20.61
N TYR A 191 -11.90 -10.39 -20.25
CA TYR A 191 -12.17 -9.95 -18.87
C TYR A 191 -12.50 -11.09 -17.89
N ASP A 192 -12.97 -12.24 -18.37
CA ASP A 192 -13.28 -13.42 -17.56
C ASP A 192 -12.04 -14.29 -17.29
N THR A 193 -10.86 -13.84 -17.73
CA THR A 193 -9.59 -14.51 -17.49
C THR A 193 -9.33 -14.64 -16.00
N TYR A 194 -9.14 -15.88 -15.55
CA TYR A 194 -8.84 -16.20 -14.16
C TYR A 194 -7.37 -15.95 -13.84
N VAL A 195 -7.10 -15.06 -12.87
CA VAL A 195 -5.73 -14.61 -12.55
C VAL A 195 -5.05 -15.44 -11.45
N GLY A 196 -5.81 -16.24 -10.69
CA GLY A 196 -5.30 -17.05 -9.57
C GLY A 196 -4.84 -16.22 -8.37
N GLU A 197 -4.22 -16.87 -7.39
CA GLU A 197 -3.67 -16.18 -6.20
C GLU A 197 -2.58 -15.19 -6.62
N ASN A 198 -2.66 -13.96 -6.09
CA ASN A 198 -1.72 -12.86 -6.32
C ASN A 198 -1.52 -12.47 -7.81
N GLY A 199 -2.36 -12.95 -8.73
CA GLY A 199 -2.23 -12.65 -10.14
C GLY A 199 -0.92 -13.16 -10.77
N TYR A 200 -0.42 -14.33 -10.34
CA TYR A 200 0.86 -14.90 -10.79
C TYR A 200 0.99 -14.99 -12.32
N ARG A 201 -0.12 -15.10 -13.04
CA ARG A 201 -0.16 -15.18 -14.51
C ARG A 201 0.03 -13.84 -15.23
N LEU A 202 0.09 -12.73 -14.51
CA LEU A 202 0.23 -11.39 -15.06
C LEU A 202 1.65 -10.84 -14.82
N SER A 203 2.13 -9.98 -15.71
CA SER A 203 3.32 -9.18 -15.47
C SER A 203 3.08 -8.12 -14.38
N GLY A 204 4.15 -7.60 -13.79
CA GLY A 204 4.05 -6.54 -12.77
C GLY A 204 3.30 -5.30 -13.27
N GLY A 205 3.56 -4.87 -14.50
CA GLY A 205 2.87 -3.72 -15.09
C GLY A 205 1.40 -3.97 -15.39
N GLU A 206 1.02 -5.19 -15.79
CA GLU A 206 -0.40 -5.55 -15.96
C GLU A 206 -1.15 -5.54 -14.63
N ARG A 207 -0.57 -6.11 -13.56
CA ARG A 207 -1.16 -6.04 -12.22
C ARG A 207 -1.33 -4.59 -11.75
N GLN A 208 -0.34 -3.74 -12.05
CA GLN A 208 -0.40 -2.32 -11.70
C GLN A 208 -1.50 -1.58 -12.46
N ARG A 209 -1.65 -1.81 -13.77
CA ARG A 209 -2.74 -1.21 -14.56
C ARG A 209 -4.13 -1.70 -14.10
N ILE A 210 -4.28 -2.95 -13.66
CA ILE A 210 -5.52 -3.44 -13.05
C ILE A 210 -5.81 -2.73 -11.72
N ALA A 211 -4.80 -2.52 -10.88
CA ALA A 211 -4.96 -1.77 -9.64
C ALA A 211 -5.35 -0.30 -9.88
N ILE A 212 -4.77 0.33 -10.91
CA ILE A 212 -5.17 1.69 -11.32
C ILE A 212 -6.60 1.69 -11.86
N ALA A 213 -7.03 0.67 -12.61
CA ALA A 213 -8.42 0.53 -13.04
C ALA A 213 -9.39 0.43 -11.84
N ARG A 214 -9.03 -0.29 -10.77
CA ARG A 214 -9.81 -0.31 -9.51
C ARG A 214 -9.93 1.09 -8.90
N ALA A 215 -8.82 1.83 -8.82
CA ALA A 215 -8.81 3.18 -8.27
C ALA A 215 -9.65 4.15 -9.13
N ILE A 216 -9.64 3.99 -10.45
CA ILE A 216 -10.50 4.76 -11.36
C ILE A 216 -11.97 4.42 -11.12
N LEU A 217 -12.31 3.14 -10.99
CA LEU A 217 -13.68 2.67 -10.75
C LEU A 217 -14.22 3.13 -9.39
N ALA A 218 -13.39 3.10 -8.34
CA ALA A 218 -13.73 3.60 -7.02
C ALA A 218 -14.09 5.10 -7.04
N ASN A 219 -13.46 5.86 -7.94
CA ASN A 219 -13.59 7.31 -8.05
C ASN A 219 -13.45 8.06 -6.70
N PRO A 220 -12.32 7.87 -5.99
CA PRO A 220 -12.10 8.48 -4.67
C PRO A 220 -11.88 9.99 -4.78
N ARG A 221 -12.07 10.72 -3.68
CA ARG A 221 -11.76 12.16 -3.57
C ARG A 221 -10.33 12.39 -3.14
N ILE A 222 -9.78 11.47 -2.35
CA ILE A 222 -8.41 11.45 -1.87
C ILE A 222 -7.72 10.22 -2.44
N LEU A 223 -6.61 10.42 -3.14
CA LEU A 223 -5.84 9.35 -3.76
C LEU A 223 -4.46 9.25 -3.11
N ILE A 224 -4.04 8.04 -2.79
CA ILE A 224 -2.74 7.74 -2.21
C ILE A 224 -1.97 6.89 -3.22
N LEU A 225 -0.77 7.35 -3.59
CA LEU A 225 0.12 6.67 -4.51
C LEU A 225 1.42 6.32 -3.77
N ASP A 226 1.72 5.04 -3.64
CA ASP A 226 2.98 4.56 -3.05
C ASP A 226 3.84 4.00 -4.18
N GLU A 227 4.72 4.83 -4.75
CA GLU A 227 5.43 4.48 -5.99
C GLU A 227 6.73 3.71 -5.75
N ALA A 228 6.87 2.54 -6.38
CA ALA A 228 8.09 2.20 -7.12
C ALA A 228 7.78 1.32 -8.34
N THR A 229 7.93 1.88 -9.54
CA THR A 229 8.02 1.14 -10.80
C THR A 229 9.41 0.49 -10.92
N ALA A 230 9.71 -0.49 -10.07
CA ALA A 230 10.92 -1.30 -10.21
C ALA A 230 10.57 -2.56 -11.02
N SER A 231 11.38 -2.86 -12.04
CA SER A 231 11.28 -4.06 -12.89
C SER A 231 10.17 -4.04 -13.97
N VAL A 232 9.95 -2.89 -14.59
CA VAL A 232 9.01 -2.73 -15.71
C VAL A 232 9.74 -2.10 -16.90
N ASP A 233 9.45 -2.53 -18.13
CA ASP A 233 10.02 -1.93 -19.32
C ASP A 233 9.52 -0.49 -19.54
N THR A 234 10.29 0.32 -20.29
CA THR A 234 10.02 1.75 -20.48
C THR A 234 8.65 2.04 -21.10
N GLU A 235 8.14 1.19 -21.98
CA GLU A 235 6.85 1.40 -22.63
C GLU A 235 5.71 1.20 -21.63
N THR A 236 5.74 0.07 -20.91
CA THR A 236 4.79 -0.24 -19.85
C THR A 236 4.83 0.82 -18.74
N GLU A 237 6.01 1.31 -18.38
CA GLU A 237 6.17 2.38 -17.39
C GLU A 237 5.48 3.69 -17.84
N ASN A 238 5.68 4.09 -19.10
CA ASN A 238 5.01 5.27 -19.66
C ASN A 238 3.48 5.11 -19.64
N GLN A 239 2.97 3.93 -19.98
CA GLN A 239 1.53 3.66 -19.93
C GLN A 239 0.97 3.76 -18.51
N ILE A 240 1.71 3.29 -17.51
CA ILE A 240 1.34 3.39 -16.09
C ILE A 240 1.34 4.85 -15.64
N GLN A 241 2.38 5.62 -15.97
CA GLN A 241 2.47 7.04 -15.61
C GLN A 241 1.35 7.87 -16.25
N GLN A 242 0.98 7.59 -17.50
CA GLN A 242 -0.18 8.23 -18.14
C GLN A 242 -1.49 7.87 -17.44
N ALA A 243 -1.68 6.62 -17.04
CA ALA A 243 -2.85 6.19 -16.28
C ALA A 243 -2.89 6.86 -14.90
N LEU A 244 -1.75 6.98 -14.23
CA LEU A 244 -1.60 7.70 -12.95
C LEU A 244 -1.95 9.18 -13.11
N ALA A 245 -1.45 9.86 -14.15
CA ALA A 245 -1.79 11.25 -14.41
C ALA A 245 -3.29 11.48 -14.67
N ARG A 246 -3.98 10.51 -15.30
CA ARG A 246 -5.43 10.57 -15.52
C ARG A 246 -6.23 10.33 -14.25
N VAL A 247 -5.77 9.42 -13.38
CA VAL A 247 -6.47 9.10 -12.13
C VAL A 247 -6.23 10.16 -11.05
N THR A 248 -5.16 10.96 -11.11
CA THR A 248 -4.89 12.06 -10.15
C THR A 248 -5.65 13.34 -10.48
N LYS A 249 -6.06 13.53 -11.74
CA LYS A 249 -6.75 14.73 -12.18
C LYS A 249 -8.02 14.99 -11.34
N ASP A 250 -8.17 16.23 -10.87
CA ASP A 250 -9.30 16.70 -10.06
C ASP A 250 -9.46 15.99 -8.70
N ARG A 251 -8.39 15.35 -8.20
CA ARG A 251 -8.39 14.63 -6.92
C ARG A 251 -7.22 15.06 -6.06
N THR A 252 -7.48 15.18 -4.76
CA THR A 252 -6.43 15.47 -3.79
C THR A 252 -5.53 14.25 -3.68
N THR A 253 -4.25 14.39 -4.03
CA THR A 253 -3.35 13.25 -4.19
C THR A 253 -2.17 13.35 -3.23
N PHE A 254 -1.88 12.27 -2.51
CA PHE A 254 -0.65 12.11 -1.75
C PHE A 254 0.22 11.05 -2.42
N ALA A 255 1.37 11.46 -2.96
CA ALA A 255 2.30 10.56 -3.62
C ALA A 255 3.57 10.40 -2.78
N ILE A 256 3.82 9.20 -2.26
CA ILE A 256 5.14 8.86 -1.69
C ILE A 256 6.09 8.72 -2.87
N ALA A 257 7.00 9.68 -3.01
CA ALA A 257 7.87 9.72 -4.15
C ALA A 257 9.20 9.02 -3.86
N HIS A 258 9.47 7.96 -4.62
CA HIS A 258 10.79 7.36 -4.76
C HIS A 258 11.49 7.81 -6.05
N ARG A 259 10.83 8.59 -6.90
CA ARG A 259 11.34 9.07 -8.19
C ARG A 259 11.23 10.58 -8.32
N LEU A 260 12.22 11.17 -8.98
CA LEU A 260 12.31 12.62 -9.17
C LEU A 260 11.22 13.16 -10.12
N SER A 261 10.78 12.38 -11.10
CA SER A 261 9.70 12.74 -12.03
C SER A 261 8.40 13.05 -11.27
N THR A 262 8.05 12.19 -10.33
CA THR A 262 6.84 12.29 -9.49
C THR A 262 6.90 13.53 -8.61
N LEU A 263 8.09 13.86 -8.11
CA LEU A 263 8.30 15.07 -7.31
C LEU A 263 8.16 16.34 -8.12
N LYS A 264 8.67 16.35 -9.36
CA LYS A 264 8.58 17.51 -10.24
C LYS A 264 7.14 17.82 -10.65
N ASN A 265 6.30 16.80 -10.73
CA ASN A 265 4.90 16.93 -11.13
C ASN A 265 3.96 17.23 -9.95
N ALA A 266 4.44 17.22 -8.71
CA ALA A 266 3.64 17.57 -7.54
C ALA A 266 3.52 19.09 -7.41
N ASP A 267 2.33 19.57 -7.01
CA ASP A 267 2.10 21.00 -6.76
C ASP A 267 2.98 21.50 -5.62
N ARG A 268 3.08 20.71 -4.54
CA ARG A 268 4.00 20.95 -3.43
C ARG A 268 4.60 19.65 -2.93
N ILE A 269 5.77 19.79 -2.33
CA ILE A 269 6.55 18.69 -1.80
C ILE A 269 6.67 18.86 -0.29
N MET A 270 6.20 17.85 0.43
CA MET A 270 6.31 17.69 1.88
C MET A 270 7.59 16.91 2.19
N VAL A 271 8.58 17.59 2.77
CA VAL A 271 9.86 16.97 3.14
C VAL A 271 9.84 16.59 4.61
N MET A 272 9.90 15.29 4.88
CA MET A 272 9.90 14.69 6.20
C MET A 272 11.32 14.35 6.64
N ASP A 273 11.69 14.75 7.86
CA ASP A 273 12.93 14.33 8.52
C ASP A 273 12.67 14.05 10.00
N LYS A 274 13.10 12.87 10.48
CA LYS A 274 12.95 12.42 11.88
C LYS A 274 11.54 12.61 12.45
N GLY A 275 10.51 12.38 11.63
CA GLY A 275 9.10 12.47 12.02
C GLY A 275 8.49 13.86 11.95
N ARG A 276 9.24 14.88 11.50
CA ARG A 276 8.77 16.26 11.39
C ARG A 276 8.74 16.71 9.94
N LEU A 277 7.81 17.61 9.64
CA LEU A 277 7.82 18.38 8.40
C LEU A 277 8.91 19.45 8.50
N VAL A 278 9.96 19.33 7.68
CA VAL A 278 11.11 20.27 7.72
C VAL A 278 11.10 21.27 6.58
N GLU A 279 10.58 20.91 5.41
CA GLU A 279 10.48 21.79 4.25
C GLU A 279 9.17 21.55 3.50
N LEU A 280 8.63 22.62 2.92
CA LEU A 280 7.40 22.61 2.14
C LEU A 280 7.52 23.68 1.05
N GLY A 281 7.13 23.33 -0.17
CA GLY A 281 7.19 24.23 -1.33
C GLY A 281 7.19 23.47 -2.64
N THR A 282 7.32 24.19 -3.75
CA THR A 282 7.45 23.58 -5.08
C THR A 282 8.85 22.97 -5.28
N HIS A 283 9.02 22.14 -6.32
CA HIS A 283 10.34 21.62 -6.69
C HIS A 283 11.39 22.74 -6.83
N GLU A 284 11.05 23.80 -7.56
CA GLU A 284 11.95 24.91 -7.85
C GLU A 284 12.33 25.69 -6.58
N GLU A 285 11.35 26.00 -5.73
CA GLU A 285 11.57 26.70 -4.46
C GLU A 285 12.51 25.92 -3.54
N LEU A 286 12.30 24.60 -3.44
CA LEU A 286 13.10 23.74 -2.57
C LEU A 286 14.52 23.50 -3.11
N MET A 287 14.69 23.46 -4.44
CA MET A 287 16.02 23.42 -5.06
C MET A 287 16.81 24.70 -4.82
N LEU A 288 16.16 25.87 -4.89
CA LEU A 288 16.79 27.17 -4.61
C LEU A 288 17.22 27.30 -3.14
N LYS A 289 16.44 26.77 -2.20
CA LYS A 289 16.77 26.78 -0.75
C LYS A 289 18.02 25.96 -0.42
N LYS A 290 18.47 25.05 -1.29
CA LYS A 290 19.62 24.14 -1.07
C LYS A 290 19.55 23.40 0.28
N GLY A 291 18.33 23.06 0.70
CA GLY A 291 18.04 22.42 1.97
C GLY A 291 18.17 20.90 1.94
N LYS A 292 17.40 20.22 2.80
CA LYS A 292 17.28 18.76 2.87
C LYS A 292 16.76 18.17 1.56
N TYR A 293 15.78 18.81 0.93
CA TYR A 293 15.28 18.38 -0.37
C TYR A 293 16.39 18.34 -1.43
N TYR A 294 17.14 19.43 -1.57
CA TYR A 294 18.24 19.54 -2.53
C TYR A 294 19.27 18.40 -2.35
N LYS A 295 19.66 18.12 -1.11
CA LYS A 295 20.59 17.02 -0.79
C LYS A 295 20.04 15.64 -1.17
N LEU A 296 18.74 15.42 -0.97
CA LEU A 296 18.08 14.18 -1.40
C LEU A 296 18.11 14.03 -2.92
N VAL A 297 17.81 15.11 -3.66
CA VAL A 297 17.85 15.13 -5.12
C VAL A 297 19.27 14.86 -5.64
N GLU A 298 20.30 15.51 -5.10
CA GLU A 298 21.69 15.25 -5.48
C GLU A 298 22.12 13.80 -5.21
N ALA A 299 21.75 13.24 -4.05
CA ALA A 299 22.05 11.85 -3.72
C ALA A 299 21.38 10.88 -4.71
N GLN A 300 20.13 11.14 -5.08
CA GLN A 300 19.39 10.31 -6.02
C GLN A 300 19.95 10.39 -7.44
N GLN A 301 20.36 11.59 -7.90
CA GLN A 301 21.03 11.75 -9.19
C GLN A 301 22.35 10.98 -9.25
N LYS A 302 23.15 11.03 -8.18
CA LYS A 302 24.41 10.25 -8.09
C LYS A 302 24.15 8.75 -8.11
N MET A 303 23.13 8.26 -7.41
CA MET A 303 22.74 6.84 -7.44
C MET A 303 22.32 6.39 -8.84
N ASN A 304 21.49 7.19 -9.54
CA ASN A 304 21.04 6.87 -10.89
C ASN A 304 22.21 6.87 -11.89
N ALA A 305 23.18 7.77 -11.73
CA ALA A 305 24.39 7.80 -12.56
C ALA A 305 25.31 6.57 -12.33
N LEU A 306 25.30 6.00 -11.12
CA LEU A 306 26.08 4.80 -10.78
C LEU A 306 25.42 3.50 -11.26
N THR A 307 24.11 3.47 -11.46
CA THR A 307 23.34 2.28 -11.87
C THR A 307 23.16 2.16 -13.38
N ASN A 308 23.53 3.19 -14.16
CA ASN A 308 23.43 3.18 -15.62
C ASN A 308 24.83 3.03 -16.26
N PRO A 309 25.23 1.83 -16.75
CA PRO A 309 26.59 1.59 -17.26
C PRO A 309 26.94 2.37 -18.54
N PHE A 310 26.00 3.09 -19.15
CA PHE A 310 26.25 3.89 -20.35
C PHE A 310 26.79 5.32 -20.09
N ASP A 311 26.69 5.86 -18.88
CA ASP A 311 27.16 7.23 -18.58
C ASP A 311 28.61 7.29 -18.05
N GLN A 312 29.22 6.15 -17.69
CA GLN A 312 30.64 6.12 -17.28
C GLN A 312 31.61 6.55 -18.40
N ALA A 313 31.22 6.38 -19.67
CA ALA A 313 32.04 6.76 -20.82
C ALA A 313 32.14 8.28 -21.04
N ARG A 314 31.24 9.10 -20.48
CA ARG A 314 31.29 10.56 -20.63
C ARG A 314 32.12 11.27 -19.56
N HIS A 315 32.31 10.65 -18.39
CA HIS A 315 33.09 11.23 -17.30
C HIS A 315 34.58 10.81 -17.29
N MET A 316 34.99 9.80 -18.06
CA MET A 316 36.40 9.43 -18.25
C MET A 316 37.02 9.97 -19.56
N GLY A 317 36.61 11.15 -20.00
CA GLY A 317 37.24 11.87 -21.12
C GLY A 317 38.57 12.55 -20.74
N GLY A 318 39.52 11.78 -20.21
CA GLY A 318 40.91 12.21 -20.05
C GLY A 318 41.63 12.16 -21.40
N ARG A 319 42.18 13.30 -21.82
CA ARG A 319 42.87 13.51 -23.12
C ARG A 319 43.86 12.37 -23.45
N PRO A 320 43.94 11.90 -24.71
CA PRO A 320 45.01 11.01 -25.11
C PRO A 320 46.34 11.77 -25.10
N HIS A 321 47.28 11.34 -24.26
CA HIS A 321 48.65 11.83 -24.30
C HIS A 321 49.32 11.40 -25.61
N GLY A 322 49.87 12.38 -26.32
CA GLY A 322 50.56 12.18 -27.58
C GLY A 322 51.76 11.24 -27.45
N GLY A 323 51.77 10.20 -28.26
CA GLY A 323 52.95 9.38 -28.50
C GLY A 323 53.98 10.17 -29.31
N ARG A 324 55.19 10.31 -28.78
CA ARG A 324 56.38 10.61 -29.59
C ARG A 324 56.93 9.32 -30.20
N PRO A 325 57.50 9.38 -31.41
CA PRO A 325 58.02 8.22 -32.10
C PRO A 325 59.43 7.88 -31.60
N PHE A 326 59.73 6.59 -31.46
CA PHE A 326 61.11 6.10 -31.44
C PHE A 326 61.36 5.23 -32.66
N ARG A 327 62.22 5.75 -33.55
CA ARG A 327 63.00 4.97 -34.51
C ARG A 327 64.09 4.21 -33.75
N LYS A 328 64.17 2.90 -33.94
CA LYS A 328 65.27 2.22 -34.65
C LYS A 328 64.88 0.77 -34.92
#